data_AF-A0A2E2AG35-F1
#
_entry.id   AF-A0A2E2AG35-F1
#
_cell.length_a   1.000
_cell.length_b   1.000
_cell.length_c   1.000
_cell.angle_alpha   90.00
_cell.angle_beta   90.00
_cell.angle_gamma   90.00
#
_symmetry.space_group_name_H-M   'P 1'
#
loop_
_entity.id
_entity.type
_entity.pdbx_description
1 polymer ?
#
loop_
_entity_poly.entity_id
_entity_poly.type
_entity_poly.pdbx_seq_one_letter_code
_entity_poly.pdbx_strand_id
1 'polypeptide(L)'
;MQITGMLWGRKLLDLVEFPHSEVRGPELSVDDIKDMIKRHGQVFIKPLFKGGVGKKGKSGLLGRVDNITDALSEKERLYFCEHVDGFSKV
;
A
#
# COMPACT_ATOMS: atom_id res chain seq x y z
N MET A 1 17.12 9.96 12.79
CA MET A 1 16.46 9.67 11.49
C MET A 1 15.83 8.28 11.58
N GLN A 2 14.50 8.18 11.73
CA GLN A 2 13.81 6.88 11.81
C GLN A 2 13.45 6.43 10.39
N ILE A 3 14.38 5.76 9.70
CA ILE A 3 14.17 5.23 8.36
C ILE A 3 13.29 3.99 8.50
N THR A 4 12.01 4.11 8.14
CA THR A 4 11.04 3.02 8.34
C THR A 4 10.49 2.50 7.02
N GLY A 5 10.70 1.20 6.79
CA GLY A 5 10.17 0.49 5.62
C GLY A 5 10.70 1.00 4.28
N MET A 6 10.14 0.45 3.20
CA MET A 6 10.66 0.68 1.84
C MET A 6 10.37 2.07 1.26
N LEU A 7 9.39 2.82 1.79
CA LEU A 7 9.12 4.18 1.30
C LEU A 7 10.34 5.10 1.50
N TRP A 8 11.00 4.97 2.65
CA TRP A 8 12.22 5.70 2.98
C TRP A 8 13.48 4.89 2.68
N GLY A 9 13.46 3.58 2.96
CA GLY A 9 14.59 2.68 2.73
C GLY A 9 15.06 2.63 1.28
N ARG A 10 14.15 2.74 0.31
CA ARG A 10 14.54 2.75 -1.11
C ARG A 10 15.53 3.87 -1.45
N LYS A 11 15.40 5.04 -0.82
CA LYS A 11 16.29 6.18 -1.07
C LYS A 11 17.74 5.88 -0.70
N LEU A 12 17.96 4.98 0.26
CA LEU A 12 19.29 4.51 0.60
C LEU A 12 19.77 3.45 -0.39
N LEU A 13 18.87 2.56 -0.82
CA LEU A 13 19.19 1.53 -1.81
C LEU A 13 19.57 2.16 -3.16
N ASP A 14 18.93 3.28 -3.52
CA ASP A 14 19.29 4.09 -4.69
C ASP A 14 20.75 4.56 -4.63
N LEU A 15 21.26 4.97 -3.46
CA LEU A 15 22.65 5.48 -3.30
C LEU A 15 23.72 4.41 -3.56
N VAL A 16 23.37 3.14 -3.39
CA VAL A 16 24.26 2.00 -3.59
C VAL A 16 23.83 1.16 -4.79
N GLU A 17 22.94 1.70 -5.64
CA GLU A 17 22.42 1.05 -6.85
C GLU A 17 21.87 -0.36 -6.59
N PHE A 18 21.35 -0.61 -5.38
CA PHE A 18 20.83 -1.91 -5.00
C PHE A 18 19.40 -2.09 -5.50
N PRO A 19 19.07 -3.20 -6.19
CA PRO A 19 17.75 -3.40 -6.76
C PRO A 19 16.68 -3.47 -5.68
N HIS A 20 15.56 -2.79 -5.91
CA HIS A 20 14.42 -2.78 -5.00
C HIS A 20 13.10 -2.69 -5.76
N SER A 21 11.99 -2.99 -5.08
CA SER A 21 10.66 -2.83 -5.66
C SER A 21 10.29 -1.37 -5.85
N GLU A 22 9.49 -1.07 -6.87
CA GLU A 22 8.86 0.24 -6.99
C GLU A 22 7.89 0.43 -5.81
N VAL A 23 8.13 1.48 -5.03
CA VAL A 23 7.27 1.87 -3.92
C VAL A 23 6.82 3.28 -4.17
N ARG A 24 5.61 3.60 -3.73
CA ARG A 24 5.00 4.92 -3.89
C ARG A 24 4.33 5.34 -2.58
N GLY A 25 4.27 6.65 -2.35
CA GLY A 25 3.70 7.22 -1.13
C GLY A 25 2.19 7.38 -1.20
N PRO A 26 1.55 7.84 -0.10
CA PRO A 26 0.10 8.07 -0.03
C PRO A 26 -0.43 9.14 -0.99
N GLU A 27 0.44 10.02 -1.50
CA GLU A 27 0.13 11.11 -2.43
C GLU A 27 -0.12 10.67 -3.89
N LEU A 28 -0.25 9.36 -4.14
CA LEU A 28 -0.39 8.84 -5.49
C LEU A 28 -1.73 9.19 -6.15
N SER A 29 -1.68 9.60 -7.42
CA SER A 29 -2.88 9.81 -8.22
C SER A 29 -3.46 8.48 -8.73
N VAL A 30 -4.70 8.51 -9.21
CA VAL A 30 -5.35 7.36 -9.85
C VAL A 30 -4.58 6.88 -11.08
N ASP A 31 -4.06 7.81 -11.88
CA ASP A 31 -3.34 7.48 -13.11
C ASP A 31 -1.98 6.86 -12.81
N ASP A 32 -1.28 7.31 -11.75
CA ASP A 32 -0.06 6.65 -11.28
C ASP A 32 -0.32 5.18 -10.89
N ILE A 33 -1.45 4.89 -10.24
CA ILE A 33 -1.82 3.51 -9.85
C ILE A 33 -2.06 2.66 -11.10
N LYS A 34 -2.81 3.18 -12.08
CA LYS A 34 -3.04 2.49 -13.36
C LYS A 34 -1.72 2.20 -14.07
N ASP A 35 -0.79 3.15 -14.09
CA ASP A 35 0.52 3.00 -14.71
C ASP A 35 1.40 2.00 -13.98
N MET A 36 1.33 1.91 -12.65
CA MET A 36 2.01 0.87 -11.89
C MET A 36 1.46 -0.52 -12.20
N ILE A 37 0.13 -0.67 -12.24
CA ILE A 37 -0.53 -1.93 -12.60
C ILE A 37 -0.14 -2.36 -14.02
N LYS A 38 -0.17 -1.43 -14.98
CA LYS A 38 0.22 -1.69 -16.37
C LYS A 38 1.67 -2.19 -16.49
N ARG A 39 2.59 -1.61 -15.71
CA ARG A 39 4.03 -1.98 -15.75
C ARG A 39 4.34 -3.29 -15.03
N HIS A 40 3.65 -3.59 -13.94
CA HIS A 40 4.02 -4.70 -13.04
C HIS A 40 2.99 -5.83 -12.99
N GLY A 41 1.83 -5.69 -13.64
CA GLY A 41 0.71 -6.64 -13.64
C GLY A 41 -0.10 -6.68 -12.34
N GLN A 42 0.50 -6.31 -11.21
CA GLN A 42 -0.18 -6.23 -9.92
C GLN A 42 0.48 -5.18 -9.02
N VAL A 43 -0.27 -4.73 -8.01
CA VAL A 43 0.24 -3.84 -6.95
C VAL A 43 -0.11 -4.38 -5.57
N PHE A 44 0.71 -4.00 -4.60
CA PHE A 44 0.48 -4.28 -3.19
C PHE A 44 0.18 -3.00 -2.44
N ILE A 45 -0.94 -2.97 -1.71
CA ILE A 45 -1.42 -1.80 -0.99
C ILE A 45 -1.31 -2.10 0.51
N LYS A 46 -0.66 -1.21 1.25
CA LYS A 46 -0.44 -1.38 2.70
C LYS A 46 -0.38 -0.01 3.39
N PRO A 47 -0.87 0.11 4.63
CA PRO A 47 -0.81 1.35 5.38
C PRO A 47 0.64 1.67 5.78
N LEU A 48 0.97 2.96 5.81
CA LEU A 48 2.24 3.46 6.36
C LEU A 48 2.03 3.83 7.83
N PHE A 49 2.88 3.29 8.71
CA PHE A 49 2.82 3.58 10.15
C PHE A 49 4.11 4.29 10.59
N LYS A 50 3.97 5.23 11.52
CA LYS A 50 5.11 5.80 12.24
C LYS A 50 5.76 4.72 13.12
N GLY A 51 7.08 4.73 13.22
CA GLY A 51 7.82 3.83 14.13
C GLY A 51 8.12 2.42 13.63
N GLY A 52 7.93 2.12 12.33
CA GLY A 52 8.43 0.87 11.75
C GLY A 52 7.62 -0.37 12.13
N VAL A 53 6.30 -0.23 12.25
CA VAL A 53 5.39 -1.34 12.60
C VAL A 53 5.48 -2.48 11.57
N GLY A 54 5.86 -3.67 12.05
CA GLY A 54 5.99 -4.90 11.26
C GLY A 54 4.69 -5.73 11.19
N LYS A 55 4.80 -6.96 10.68
CA LYS A 55 3.72 -7.97 10.63
C LYS A 55 2.42 -7.59 9.89
N LYS A 56 2.41 -6.52 9.08
CA LYS A 56 1.23 -6.04 8.34
C LYS A 56 0.51 -7.12 7.52
N GLY A 57 1.25 -8.00 6.85
CA GLY A 57 0.64 -9.12 6.11
C GLY A 57 -0.10 -10.11 7.01
N LYS A 58 0.46 -10.44 8.19
CA LYS A 58 -0.19 -11.32 9.17
C LYS A 58 -1.39 -10.66 9.86
N SER A 59 -1.43 -9.34 9.89
CA SER A 59 -2.51 -8.54 10.47
C SER A 59 -3.63 -8.22 9.47
N GLY A 60 -3.61 -8.74 8.24
CA GLY A 60 -4.62 -8.43 7.23
C GLY A 60 -4.57 -7.00 6.69
N LEU A 61 -3.42 -6.32 6.83
CA LEU A 61 -3.20 -4.94 6.40
C LEU A 61 -2.38 -4.87 5.10
N LEU A 62 -2.53 -5.88 4.24
CA LEU A 62 -1.86 -5.95 2.95
C LEU A 62 -2.85 -6.45 1.91
N GLY A 63 -3.24 -5.58 0.99
CA GLY A 63 -4.02 -5.94 -0.19
C GLY A 63 -3.13 -6.24 -1.38
N ARG A 64 -3.61 -7.14 -2.24
CA ARG A 64 -3.01 -7.49 -3.53
C ARG A 64 -4.10 -7.38 -4.59
N VAL A 65 -3.87 -6.56 -5.60
CA VAL A 65 -4.86 -6.24 -6.64
C VAL A 65 -4.16 -6.06 -7.98
N ASP A 66 -4.89 -6.23 -9.08
CA ASP A 66 -4.42 -6.12 -10.46
C ASP A 66 -5.24 -5.15 -11.31
N ASN A 67 -6.19 -4.43 -10.70
CA ASN A 67 -7.04 -3.47 -11.36
C ASN A 67 -7.29 -2.24 -10.48
N ILE A 68 -7.70 -1.13 -11.11
CA ILE A 68 -7.85 0.15 -10.43
C ILE A 68 -9.02 0.19 -9.45
N THR A 69 -10.12 -0.50 -9.77
CA THR A 69 -11.33 -0.52 -8.93
C THR A 69 -11.00 -1.13 -7.58
N ASP A 70 -10.41 -2.32 -7.58
CA ASP A 70 -10.03 -3.02 -6.35
C ASP A 70 -8.93 -2.28 -5.59
N ALA A 71 -8.03 -1.58 -6.29
CA ALA A 71 -7.02 -0.76 -5.66
C ALA A 71 -7.60 0.39 -4.83
N LEU A 72 -8.64 1.05 -5.35
CA LEU A 72 -9.32 2.13 -4.63
C LEU A 72 -10.14 1.58 -3.45
N SER A 73 -10.88 0.48 -3.65
CA SER A 73 -11.62 -0.19 -2.57
C SER A 73 -10.71 -0.67 -1.44
N GLU A 74 -9.54 -1.23 -1.78
CA GLU A 74 -8.57 -1.66 -0.78
C GLU A 74 -7.95 -0.49 -0.02
N LYS A 75 -7.73 0.65 -0.68
CA LYS A 75 -7.29 1.89 -0.02
C LYS A 75 -8.31 2.37 1.00
N GLU A 76 -9.60 2.29 0.68
CA GLU A 76 -10.69 2.63 1.60
C GLU A 76 -10.76 1.65 2.76
N ARG A 77 -10.75 0.33 2.50
CA ARG A 77 -10.78 -0.72 3.52
C ARG A 77 -9.65 -0.60 4.55
N LEU A 78 -8.46 -0.19 4.09
CA LEU A 78 -7.29 -0.02 4.97
C LEU A 78 -7.30 1.29 5.77
N TYR A 79 -8.06 2.30 5.34
CA TYR A 79 -8.07 3.63 5.95
C TYR A 79 -9.30 3.87 6.82
N PHE A 80 -10.45 3.30 6.45
CA PHE A 80 -11.71 3.46 7.14
C PHE A 80 -12.19 2.15 7.77
N CYS A 81 -12.94 2.28 8.86
CA CYS A 81 -13.73 1.17 9.39
C CYS A 81 -15.13 1.20 8.75
N GLU A 82 -15.70 0.02 8.52
CA GLU A 82 -17.12 -0.09 8.23
C GLU A 82 -17.91 -0.08 9.54
N HIS A 83 -18.90 0.80 9.63
CA HIS A 83 -19.90 0.77 10.68
C HIS A 83 -21.24 0.36 10.07
N VAL A 84 -21.89 -0.64 10.67
CA VAL A 84 -23.25 -1.05 10.31
C VAL A 84 -24.16 -0.57 11.43
N ASP A 85 -25.15 0.24 11.08
CA ASP A 85 -26.21 0.67 12.00
C ASP A 85 -27.38 -0.34 11.95
N GLY A 86 -27.82 -0.84 13.10
CA GLY A 86 -28.86 -1.87 13.21
C GLY A 86 -28.38 -3.32 12.92
N PHE A 87 -29.34 -4.22 12.63
CA PHE A 87 -29.08 -5.64 12.34
C PHE A 87 -29.07 -5.88 10.83
N SER A 88 -27.92 -5.76 10.17
CA SER A 88 -27.72 -6.37 8.84
C SER A 88 -26.24 -6.54 8.50
N LYS A 89 -25.71 -7.72 8.79
CA LYS A 89 -24.80 -8.41 7.85
C LYS A 89 -25.37 -9.82 7.69
N VAL A 90 -26.08 -10.05 6.58
CA VAL A 90 -26.32 -11.39 6.01
C VAL A 90 -25.08 -11.73 5.20
#